data_AF-A0A846AIS1-F1
#
_entry.id   AF-A0A846AIS1-F1
#
_cell.length_a   1.000
_cell.length_b   1.000
_cell.length_c   1.000
_cell.angle_alpha   90.00
_cell.angle_beta   90.00
_cell.angle_gamma   90.00
#
_symmetry.space_group_name_H-M   'P 1'
#
loop_
_entity.id
_entity.type
_entity.pdbx_description
1 polymer ?
#
loop_
_entity_poly.entity_id
_entity_poly.type
_entity_poly.pdbx_seq_one_letter_code
_entity_poly.pdbx_strand_id
1 'polypeptide(L)'
;MSDRLYQQLSERYQFDALEETASARFITILISLGGILLGLGIITFVSANWQQWSREVKTLLLLTLFILVNTSGFDLWRQPNNEVTSQKSEVRSDFFNEDLSFAPKIFSLNLKMQGFRPNYFDNLPNTTSKKQRLGHGLLIFGALILGANIALMAQMFHIGGSPFGLYIVWGLGVLVMAYSLQLESLGIMAILLIGLGYFMGLSSVFSSVEFSWLEAIIKYMALVAAFLLMSLAYWCSSKIIFFLATSILLLAL
;
A
#
# COMPACT_ATOMS: atom_id res chain seq x y z
N MET A 1 -37.63 -48.46 5.29
CA MET A 1 -38.54 -47.47 5.91
C MET A 1 -37.76 -46.30 6.50
N SER A 2 -36.68 -46.56 7.25
CA SER A 2 -35.76 -45.57 7.82
C SER A 2 -35.11 -44.61 6.80
N ASP A 3 -34.71 -45.13 5.64
CA ASP A 3 -33.92 -44.32 4.69
C ASP A 3 -34.74 -43.19 4.04
N ARG A 4 -36.04 -43.41 3.84
CA ARG A 4 -36.95 -42.37 3.32
C ARG A 4 -37.25 -41.27 4.34
N LEU A 5 -37.30 -41.62 5.63
CA LEU A 5 -37.41 -40.65 6.73
C LEU A 5 -36.16 -39.80 6.82
N TYR A 6 -34.98 -40.41 6.67
CA TYR A 6 -33.70 -39.71 6.66
C TYR A 6 -33.62 -38.72 5.49
N GLN A 7 -33.96 -39.14 4.27
CA GLN A 7 -33.99 -38.27 3.10
C GLN A 7 -34.99 -37.10 3.24
N GLN A 8 -36.19 -37.35 3.81
CA GLN A 8 -37.16 -36.27 4.05
C GLN A 8 -36.68 -35.26 5.09
N LEU A 9 -35.96 -35.71 6.12
CA LEU A 9 -35.35 -34.83 7.12
C LEU A 9 -34.17 -34.06 6.52
N SER A 10 -33.32 -34.70 5.72
CA SER A 10 -32.15 -34.04 5.11
C SER A 10 -32.55 -32.97 4.10
N GLU A 11 -33.58 -33.21 3.31
CA GLU A 11 -34.09 -32.26 2.33
C GLU A 11 -34.82 -31.08 3.01
N ARG A 12 -35.62 -31.36 4.06
CA ARG A 12 -36.33 -30.31 4.82
C ARG A 12 -35.40 -29.42 5.62
N TYR A 13 -34.31 -29.96 6.18
CA TYR A 13 -33.32 -29.21 6.96
C TYR A 13 -32.08 -28.81 6.15
N GLN A 14 -32.03 -29.15 4.85
CA GLN A 14 -30.92 -28.85 3.94
C GLN A 14 -29.54 -29.15 4.55
N PHE A 15 -29.36 -30.35 5.11
CA PHE A 15 -28.12 -30.71 5.81
C PHE A 15 -26.89 -30.55 4.91
N ASP A 16 -27.01 -30.84 3.62
CA ASP A 16 -25.92 -30.67 2.65
C ASP A 16 -25.43 -29.22 2.55
N ALA A 17 -26.35 -28.24 2.55
CA ALA A 17 -26.00 -26.82 2.49
C ALA A 17 -25.39 -26.31 3.81
N LEU A 18 -25.84 -26.87 4.95
CA LEU A 18 -25.28 -26.57 6.27
C LEU A 18 -23.87 -27.12 6.42
N GLU A 19 -23.61 -28.33 5.94
CA GLU A 19 -22.31 -28.99 6.01
C GLU A 19 -21.31 -28.34 5.04
N GLU A 20 -21.73 -27.92 3.85
CA GLU A 20 -20.90 -27.16 2.90
C GLU A 20 -20.52 -25.79 3.49
N THR A 21 -21.48 -25.06 4.07
CA THR A 21 -21.23 -23.76 4.69
C THR A 21 -20.35 -23.87 5.94
N ALA A 22 -20.60 -24.86 6.80
CA ALA A 22 -19.81 -25.11 7.99
C ALA A 22 -18.38 -25.51 7.64
N SER A 23 -18.21 -26.39 6.65
CA SER A 23 -16.90 -26.79 6.14
C SER A 23 -16.14 -25.63 5.52
N ALA A 24 -16.80 -24.79 4.71
CA ALA A 24 -16.19 -23.59 4.14
C ALA A 24 -15.71 -22.59 5.21
N ARG A 25 -16.51 -22.38 6.27
CA ARG A 25 -16.12 -21.54 7.42
C ARG A 25 -14.97 -22.16 8.21
N PHE A 26 -15.02 -23.47 8.44
CA PHE A 26 -13.96 -24.21 9.12
C PHE A 26 -12.64 -24.14 8.36
N ILE A 27 -12.66 -24.34 7.04
CA ILE A 27 -11.49 -24.20 6.16
C ILE A 27 -10.93 -22.77 6.22
N THR A 28 -11.79 -21.75 6.18
CA THR A 28 -11.36 -20.35 6.29
C THR A 28 -10.68 -20.06 7.63
N ILE A 29 -11.24 -20.58 8.74
CA ILE A 29 -10.63 -20.47 10.07
C ILE A 29 -9.28 -21.18 10.10
N LEU A 30 -9.18 -22.39 9.54
CA LEU A 30 -7.95 -23.18 9.54
C LEU A 30 -6.85 -22.52 8.70
N ILE A 31 -7.19 -21.98 7.53
CA ILE A 31 -6.27 -21.22 6.67
C ILE A 31 -5.81 -19.93 7.38
N SER A 32 -6.74 -19.17 7.97
CA SER A 32 -6.39 -17.92 8.66
C SER A 32 -5.53 -18.18 9.91
N LEU A 33 -5.89 -19.16 10.73
CA LEU A 33 -5.11 -19.55 11.90
C LEU A 33 -3.74 -20.10 11.51
N GLY A 34 -3.67 -20.95 10.49
CA GLY A 34 -2.42 -21.46 9.94
C GLY A 34 -1.51 -20.34 9.43
N GLY A 35 -2.07 -19.34 8.74
CA GLY A 35 -1.33 -18.16 8.29
C GLY A 35 -0.78 -17.32 9.45
N ILE A 36 -1.58 -17.11 10.51
CA ILE A 36 -1.13 -16.38 11.71
C ILE A 36 -0.01 -17.15 12.42
N LEU A 37 -0.18 -18.46 12.62
CA LEU A 37 0.83 -19.31 13.25
C LEU A 37 2.12 -19.37 12.44
N LEU A 38 2.03 -19.45 11.12
CA LEU A 38 3.18 -19.43 10.22
C LEU A 38 3.91 -18.08 10.30
N GLY A 39 3.18 -16.97 10.30
CA GLY A 39 3.75 -15.63 10.47
C GLY A 39 4.47 -15.48 11.82
N LEU A 40 3.83 -15.90 12.91
CA LEU A 40 4.44 -15.91 14.24
C LEU A 40 5.67 -16.83 14.31
N GLY A 41 5.62 -17.98 13.66
CA GLY A 41 6.73 -18.91 13.57
C GLY A 41 7.95 -18.29 12.89
N ILE A 42 7.75 -17.62 11.76
CA ILE A 42 8.82 -16.90 11.04
C ILE A 42 9.40 -15.79 11.92
N ILE A 43 8.56 -14.96 12.55
CA ILE A 43 9.01 -13.86 13.42
C ILE A 43 9.80 -14.41 14.62
N THR A 44 9.30 -15.47 15.26
CA THR A 44 9.95 -16.10 16.41
C THR A 44 11.27 -16.74 16.01
N PHE A 45 11.33 -17.42 14.86
CA PHE A 45 12.58 -18.01 14.34
C PHE A 45 13.63 -16.94 14.08
N VAL A 46 13.25 -15.86 13.38
CA VAL A 46 14.15 -14.73 13.10
C VAL A 46 14.61 -14.10 14.42
N SER A 47 13.70 -13.89 15.38
CA SER A 47 14.00 -13.33 16.70
C SER A 47 14.95 -14.21 17.52
N ALA A 48 14.69 -15.53 17.57
CA ALA A 48 15.51 -16.48 18.31
C ALA A 48 16.93 -16.59 17.74
N ASN A 49 17.07 -16.51 16.41
CA ASN A 49 18.35 -16.52 15.74
C ASN A 49 19.00 -15.13 15.61
N TRP A 50 18.26 -14.06 15.96
CA TRP A 50 18.68 -12.67 15.77
C TRP A 50 20.00 -12.39 16.48
N GLN A 51 20.20 -12.92 17.69
CA GLN A 51 21.43 -12.66 18.44
C GLN A 51 22.67 -13.27 17.79
N GLN A 52 22.53 -14.42 17.13
CA GLN A 52 23.64 -15.17 16.54
C GLN A 52 24.04 -14.65 15.15
N TRP A 53 23.12 -14.01 14.43
CA TRP A 53 23.37 -13.52 13.07
C TRP A 53 24.31 -12.31 13.05
N SER A 54 25.21 -12.31 12.07
CA SER A 54 26.10 -11.19 11.79
C SER A 54 25.28 -9.96 11.34
N ARG A 55 25.90 -8.78 11.46
CA ARG A 55 25.26 -7.50 11.10
C ARG A 55 24.82 -7.49 9.63
N GLU A 56 25.65 -8.04 8.74
CA GLU A 56 25.37 -8.13 7.31
C GLU A 56 24.11 -8.94 7.01
N VAL A 57 23.93 -10.08 7.69
CA VAL A 57 22.74 -10.94 7.50
C VAL A 57 21.47 -10.21 7.94
N LYS A 58 21.52 -9.48 9.06
CA LYS A 58 20.38 -8.68 9.53
C LYS A 58 20.05 -7.57 8.55
N THR A 59 21.05 -6.86 8.04
CA THR A 59 20.86 -5.79 7.05
C THR A 59 20.26 -6.32 5.76
N LEU A 60 20.78 -7.42 5.22
CA LEU A 60 20.23 -8.05 4.00
C LEU A 60 18.80 -8.54 4.21
N LEU A 61 18.49 -9.11 5.37
CA LEU A 61 17.13 -9.54 5.69
C LEU A 61 16.17 -8.36 5.74
N LEU A 62 16.51 -7.28 6.46
CA LEU A 62 15.68 -6.09 6.57
C LEU A 62 15.47 -5.43 5.20
N LEU A 63 16.52 -5.37 4.38
CA LEU A 63 16.47 -4.80 3.03
C LEU A 63 15.62 -5.65 2.09
N THR A 64 15.74 -6.98 2.15
CA THR A 64 14.91 -7.89 1.36
C THR A 64 13.44 -7.79 1.76
N LEU A 65 13.14 -7.72 3.07
CA LEU A 65 11.79 -7.52 3.57
C LEU A 65 11.19 -6.20 3.05
N PHE A 66 11.97 -5.12 3.09
CA PHE A 66 11.56 -3.83 2.58
C PHE A 66 11.26 -3.86 1.08
N ILE A 67 12.15 -4.46 0.27
CA ILE A 67 11.94 -4.58 -1.18
C ILE A 67 10.68 -5.39 -1.46
N LEU A 68 10.52 -6.57 -0.83
CA LEU A 68 9.36 -7.43 -1.04
C LEU A 68 8.04 -6.72 -0.76
N VAL A 69 7.94 -5.98 0.35
CA VAL A 69 6.71 -5.24 0.70
C VAL A 69 6.43 -4.14 -0.33
N ASN A 70 7.45 -3.40 -0.76
CA ASN A 70 7.28 -2.31 -1.71
C ASN A 70 6.98 -2.79 -3.13
N THR A 71 7.65 -3.86 -3.59
CA THR A 71 7.35 -4.51 -4.88
C THR A 71 5.93 -5.05 -4.87
N SER A 72 5.51 -5.74 -3.79
CA SER A 72 4.13 -6.22 -3.66
C SER A 72 3.11 -5.08 -3.65
N GLY A 73 3.42 -3.97 -2.98
CA GLY A 73 2.57 -2.78 -2.96
C GLY A 73 2.45 -2.13 -4.33
N PHE A 74 3.57 -2.06 -5.06
CA PHE A 74 3.61 -1.56 -6.43
C PHE A 74 2.84 -2.45 -7.40
N ASP A 75 3.03 -3.76 -7.33
CA ASP A 75 2.35 -4.71 -8.20
C ASP A 75 0.84 -4.71 -7.95
N LEU A 76 0.41 -4.64 -6.68
CA LEU A 76 -1.01 -4.55 -6.32
C LEU A 76 -1.63 -3.20 -6.73
N TRP A 77 -0.84 -2.12 -6.69
CA TRP A 77 -1.25 -0.80 -7.17
C TRP A 77 -1.32 -0.74 -8.71
N ARG A 78 -0.40 -1.41 -9.41
CA ARG A 78 -0.25 -1.37 -10.88
C ARG A 78 -1.23 -2.29 -11.61
N GLN A 79 -1.71 -3.36 -10.98
CA GLN A 79 -2.57 -4.36 -11.61
C GLN A 79 -3.69 -3.72 -12.45
N PRO A 80 -3.61 -3.78 -13.79
CA PRO A 80 -4.64 -3.24 -14.66
C PRO A 80 -5.87 -4.13 -14.59
N ASN A 81 -7.04 -3.50 -14.77
CA ASN A 81 -8.36 -4.03 -14.45
C ASN A 81 -8.86 -5.13 -15.43
N ASN A 82 -8.02 -6.09 -15.79
CA ASN A 82 -8.27 -7.02 -16.88
C ASN A 82 -9.37 -8.03 -16.55
N GLU A 83 -9.53 -8.41 -15.28
CA GLU A 83 -10.54 -9.39 -14.85
C GLU A 83 -11.97 -8.84 -15.03
N VAL A 84 -12.22 -7.62 -14.54
CA VAL A 84 -13.54 -6.97 -14.67
C VAL A 84 -13.83 -6.61 -16.11
N THR A 85 -12.83 -6.19 -16.88
CA THR A 85 -13.01 -5.88 -18.31
C THR A 85 -13.24 -7.13 -19.14
N SER A 86 -12.56 -8.24 -18.85
CA SER A 86 -12.75 -9.51 -19.56
C SER A 86 -14.13 -10.09 -19.26
N GLN A 87 -14.53 -10.14 -17.99
CA GLN A 87 -15.85 -10.61 -17.59
C GLN A 87 -16.97 -9.70 -18.08
N LYS A 88 -16.76 -8.37 -18.08
CA LYS A 88 -17.70 -7.40 -18.69
C LYS A 88 -17.79 -7.56 -20.21
N SER A 89 -16.70 -7.94 -20.87
CA SER A 89 -16.70 -8.18 -22.32
C SER A 89 -17.37 -9.49 -22.70
N GLU A 90 -17.20 -10.54 -21.90
CA GLU A 90 -17.76 -11.88 -22.09
C GLU A 90 -19.27 -11.88 -21.81
N VAL A 91 -19.70 -11.36 -20.66
CA VAL A 91 -21.14 -11.21 -20.33
C VAL A 91 -21.85 -10.31 -21.35
N ARG A 92 -21.16 -9.26 -21.84
CA ARG A 92 -21.69 -8.42 -22.91
C ARG A 92 -21.79 -9.19 -24.23
N SER A 93 -20.78 -9.97 -24.62
CA SER A 93 -20.85 -10.74 -25.86
C SER A 93 -21.93 -11.81 -25.82
N ASP A 94 -22.11 -12.47 -24.69
CA ASP A 94 -23.09 -13.54 -24.52
C ASP A 94 -24.51 -12.97 -24.60
N PHE A 95 -24.78 -11.87 -23.88
CA PHE A 95 -26.06 -11.17 -23.95
C PHE A 95 -26.39 -10.71 -25.38
N PHE A 96 -25.41 -10.12 -26.08
CA PHE A 96 -25.62 -9.68 -27.47
C PHE A 96 -25.82 -10.87 -28.43
N ASN A 97 -25.20 -12.02 -28.21
CA ASN A 97 -25.37 -13.19 -29.08
C ASN A 97 -26.72 -13.89 -28.84
N GLU A 98 -27.16 -14.00 -27.60
CA GLU A 98 -28.40 -14.71 -27.24
C GLU A 98 -29.64 -13.88 -27.64
N ASP A 99 -29.72 -12.61 -27.25
CA ASP A 99 -30.91 -11.77 -27.54
C ASP A 99 -31.02 -11.32 -29.00
N LEU A 100 -29.90 -11.06 -29.71
CA LEU A 100 -29.99 -10.71 -31.15
C LEU A 100 -30.32 -11.92 -32.02
N SER A 101 -30.10 -13.16 -31.57
CA SER A 101 -30.42 -14.36 -32.35
C SER A 101 -31.93 -14.56 -32.50
N PHE A 102 -32.73 -14.09 -31.54
CA PHE A 102 -34.19 -14.14 -31.54
C PHE A 102 -34.86 -12.87 -32.08
N ALA A 103 -34.10 -11.79 -32.31
CA ALA A 103 -34.63 -10.49 -32.72
C ALA A 103 -34.81 -10.37 -34.25
N PRO A 104 -35.91 -9.75 -34.74
CA PRO A 104 -36.06 -9.45 -36.17
C PRO A 104 -34.96 -8.51 -36.67
N LYS A 105 -34.40 -8.79 -37.87
CA LYS A 105 -33.22 -8.09 -38.45
C LYS A 105 -33.27 -6.56 -38.37
N ILE A 106 -34.44 -5.94 -38.53
CA ILE A 106 -34.63 -4.48 -38.51
C ILE A 106 -34.43 -3.87 -37.11
N PHE A 107 -34.70 -4.64 -36.05
CA PHE A 107 -34.49 -4.26 -34.66
C PHE A 107 -33.00 -4.34 -34.27
N SER A 108 -32.29 -5.38 -34.73
CA SER A 108 -30.85 -5.56 -34.48
C SER A 108 -29.98 -4.40 -34.99
N LEU A 109 -30.36 -3.83 -36.14
CA LEU A 109 -29.66 -2.72 -36.78
C LEU A 109 -29.90 -1.38 -36.05
N ASN A 110 -31.09 -1.21 -35.47
CA ASN A 110 -31.44 -0.02 -34.68
C ASN A 110 -30.78 -0.04 -33.29
N LEU A 111 -30.71 -1.21 -32.65
CA LEU A 111 -30.01 -1.42 -31.36
C LEU A 111 -28.49 -1.30 -31.46
N LYS A 112 -27.88 -1.59 -32.61
CA LYS A 112 -26.44 -1.40 -32.81
C LYS A 112 -26.08 0.06 -33.05
N MET A 113 -26.99 0.85 -33.62
CA MET A 113 -26.80 2.28 -33.88
C MET A 113 -27.18 3.16 -32.68
N GLN A 114 -28.22 2.80 -31.93
CA GLN A 114 -28.51 3.41 -30.63
C GLN A 114 -27.64 2.72 -29.61
N GLY A 115 -26.55 3.34 -29.17
CA GLY A 115 -25.64 2.78 -28.16
C GLY A 115 -26.32 2.54 -26.81
N PHE A 116 -27.17 1.53 -26.72
CA PHE A 116 -27.91 1.14 -25.54
C PHE A 116 -26.90 0.67 -24.50
N ARG A 117 -26.65 1.53 -23.52
CA ARG A 117 -25.80 1.25 -22.36
C ARG A 117 -26.71 0.98 -21.17
N PRO A 118 -27.08 -0.27 -20.90
CA PRO A 118 -27.86 -0.57 -19.71
C PRO A 118 -27.00 -0.32 -18.46
N ASN A 119 -27.52 0.44 -17.51
CA ASN A 119 -26.89 0.77 -16.21
C ASN A 119 -26.65 -0.46 -15.30
N TYR A 120 -27.02 -1.66 -15.76
CA TYR A 120 -26.82 -2.93 -15.05
C TYR A 120 -25.32 -3.20 -14.78
N PHE A 121 -24.44 -2.73 -15.66
CA PHE A 121 -22.99 -2.91 -15.53
C PHE A 121 -22.31 -1.98 -14.52
N ASP A 122 -23.06 -1.03 -13.92
CA ASP A 122 -22.50 -0.04 -13.00
C ASP A 122 -22.50 -0.54 -11.55
N ASN A 123 -23.25 -1.61 -11.26
CA ASN A 123 -23.37 -2.23 -9.93
C ASN A 123 -22.46 -3.47 -9.74
N LEU A 124 -21.55 -3.77 -10.67
CA LEU A 124 -20.58 -4.83 -10.44
C LEU A 124 -19.71 -4.50 -9.22
N PRO A 125 -19.37 -5.50 -8.38
CA PRO A 125 -18.55 -5.27 -7.20
C PRO A 125 -17.24 -4.59 -7.60
N ASN A 126 -17.01 -3.37 -7.10
CA ASN A 126 -15.82 -2.57 -7.36
C ASN A 126 -14.61 -3.15 -6.61
N THR A 127 -14.18 -4.35 -7.00
CA THR A 127 -12.99 -5.05 -6.49
C THR A 127 -11.71 -4.30 -6.88
N THR A 128 -11.75 -3.54 -7.98
CA THR A 128 -10.66 -2.69 -8.49
C THR A 128 -10.24 -1.63 -7.47
N SER A 129 -11.19 -0.86 -6.94
CA SER A 129 -10.90 0.19 -5.97
C SER A 129 -10.34 -0.38 -4.67
N LYS A 130 -10.78 -1.58 -4.27
CA LYS A 130 -10.26 -2.25 -3.07
C LYS A 130 -8.81 -2.67 -3.27
N LYS A 131 -8.48 -3.35 -4.38
CA LYS A 131 -7.09 -3.75 -4.70
C LYS A 131 -6.17 -2.52 -4.78
N GLN A 132 -6.61 -1.46 -5.47
CA GLN A 132 -5.81 -0.24 -5.60
C GLN A 132 -5.64 0.50 -4.25
N ARG A 133 -6.68 0.58 -3.42
CA ARG A 133 -6.59 1.16 -2.06
C ARG A 133 -5.69 0.34 -1.15
N LEU A 134 -5.69 -0.99 -1.27
CA LEU A 134 -4.77 -1.87 -0.57
C LEU A 134 -3.32 -1.65 -1.02
N GLY A 135 -3.07 -1.49 -2.33
CA GLY A 135 -1.76 -1.13 -2.86
C GLY A 135 -1.24 0.20 -2.29
N HIS A 136 -2.08 1.24 -2.26
CA HIS A 136 -1.72 2.52 -1.62
C HIS A 136 -1.37 2.36 -0.13
N GLY A 137 -2.19 1.61 0.61
CA GLY A 137 -1.92 1.33 2.02
C GLY A 137 -0.61 0.58 2.22
N LEU A 138 -0.30 -0.38 1.35
CA LEU A 138 0.91 -1.20 1.43
C LEU A 138 2.17 -0.40 1.10
N LEU A 139 2.09 0.58 0.19
CA LEU A 139 3.19 1.52 -0.11
C LEU A 139 3.44 2.48 1.06
N ILE A 140 2.39 3.00 1.70
CA ILE A 140 2.53 3.80 2.93
C ILE A 140 3.13 2.94 4.06
N PHE A 141 2.71 1.69 4.19
CA PHE A 141 3.28 0.75 5.13
C PHE A 141 4.76 0.46 4.83
N GLY A 142 5.12 0.36 3.54
CA GLY A 142 6.51 0.28 3.08
C GLY A 142 7.36 1.48 3.51
N ALA A 143 6.80 2.70 3.47
CA ALA A 143 7.45 3.90 3.99
C ALA A 143 7.68 3.84 5.52
N LEU A 144 6.77 3.24 6.28
CA LEU A 144 6.96 3.01 7.72
C LEU A 144 8.04 1.95 8.01
N ILE A 145 8.05 0.86 7.24
CA ILE A 145 9.07 -0.19 7.34
C ILE A 145 10.46 0.39 7.07
N LEU A 146 10.61 1.30 6.10
CA LEU A 146 11.88 1.97 5.84
C LEU A 146 12.42 2.70 7.08
N GLY A 147 11.56 3.44 7.79
CA GLY A 147 11.94 4.12 9.02
C GLY A 147 12.34 3.17 10.14
N ALA A 148 11.57 2.10 10.35
CA ALA A 148 11.87 1.07 11.34
C ALA A 148 13.21 0.37 11.03
N ASN A 149 13.48 0.07 9.76
CA ASN A 149 14.73 -0.54 9.32
C ASN A 149 15.93 0.37 9.56
N ILE A 150 15.84 1.66 9.23
CA ILE A 150 16.92 2.63 9.45
C ILE A 150 17.16 2.83 10.95
N ALA A 151 16.11 2.88 11.77
CA ALA A 151 16.23 3.00 13.22
C ALA A 151 16.93 1.77 13.84
N LEU A 152 16.56 0.56 13.41
CA LEU A 152 17.23 -0.68 13.83
C LEU A 152 18.68 -0.73 13.37
N MET A 153 18.97 -0.27 12.15
CA MET A 153 20.32 -0.17 11.62
C MET A 153 21.17 0.79 12.46
N ALA A 154 20.63 1.96 12.82
CA ALA A 154 21.33 2.94 13.65
C ALA A 154 21.74 2.35 15.01
N GLN A 155 20.84 1.60 15.65
CA GLN A 155 21.13 0.91 16.90
C GLN A 155 22.19 -0.18 16.73
N MET A 156 22.10 -0.98 15.67
CA MET A 156 23.01 -2.11 15.42
C MET A 156 24.45 -1.67 15.15
N PHE A 157 24.62 -0.58 14.40
CA PHE A 157 25.93 -0.05 14.05
C PHE A 157 26.51 0.90 15.09
N HIS A 158 25.82 1.08 16.23
CA HIS A 158 26.21 2.05 17.26
C HIS A 158 26.43 3.45 16.67
N ILE A 159 25.67 3.76 15.62
CA ILE A 159 25.62 5.10 15.03
C ILE A 159 24.70 5.90 15.96
N GLY A 160 25.28 6.34 17.07
CA GLY A 160 24.64 7.26 18.01
C GLY A 160 24.55 8.63 17.37
N GLY A 161 23.35 8.98 16.90
CA GLY A 161 23.05 10.26 16.28
C GLY A 161 21.88 10.96 16.96
N SER A 162 21.72 12.24 16.68
CA SER A 162 20.53 12.99 17.09
C SER A 162 19.28 12.39 16.43
N PRO A 163 18.12 12.35 17.11
CA PRO A 163 16.85 11.92 16.51
C PRO A 163 16.54 12.63 15.19
N PHE A 164 17.03 13.86 15.02
CA PHE A 164 17.00 14.63 13.78
C PHE A 164 17.55 13.87 12.57
N GLY A 165 18.74 13.28 12.68
CA GLY A 165 19.39 12.57 11.56
C GLY A 165 18.54 11.41 11.05
N LEU A 166 17.84 10.71 11.97
CA LEU A 166 16.93 9.63 11.63
C LEU A 166 15.74 10.14 10.79
N TYR A 167 15.08 11.22 11.25
CA TYR A 167 13.93 11.78 10.54
C TYR A 167 14.29 12.32 9.15
N ILE A 168 15.48 12.90 9.00
CA ILE A 168 15.96 13.39 7.71
C ILE A 168 16.27 12.24 6.75
N VAL A 169 17.05 11.24 7.17
CA VAL A 169 17.42 10.10 6.30
C VAL A 169 16.17 9.29 5.94
N TRP A 170 15.25 9.11 6.90
CA TRP A 170 13.96 8.48 6.65
C TRP A 170 13.12 9.29 5.66
N GLY A 171 12.93 10.58 5.91
CA GLY A 171 12.18 11.48 5.04
C GLY A 171 12.74 11.52 3.62
N LEU A 172 14.08 11.51 3.47
CA LEU A 172 14.75 11.46 2.18
C LEU A 172 14.52 10.11 1.46
N GLY A 173 14.54 8.99 2.18
CA GLY A 173 14.20 7.68 1.61
C GLY A 173 12.75 7.62 1.10
N VAL A 174 11.80 8.16 1.88
CA VAL A 174 10.39 8.27 1.47
C VAL A 174 10.24 9.25 0.30
N LEU A 175 11.04 10.32 0.25
CA LEU A 175 11.05 11.27 -0.87
C LEU A 175 11.47 10.62 -2.19
N VAL A 176 12.53 9.81 -2.19
CA VAL A 176 12.97 9.04 -3.36
C VAL A 176 11.89 8.07 -3.83
N MET A 177 11.20 7.43 -2.89
CA MET A 177 10.07 6.56 -3.19
C MET A 177 8.87 7.35 -3.75
N ALA A 178 8.56 8.52 -3.20
CA ALA A 178 7.52 9.41 -3.70
C ALA A 178 7.82 9.88 -5.14
N TYR A 179 9.08 10.18 -5.44
CA TYR A 179 9.54 10.53 -6.79
C TYR A 179 9.39 9.36 -7.76
N SER A 180 9.71 8.14 -7.32
CA SER A 180 9.61 6.94 -8.15
C SER A 180 8.18 6.55 -8.48
N LEU A 181 7.23 6.81 -7.57
CA LEU A 181 5.82 6.35 -7.68
C LEU A 181 4.83 7.47 -8.02
N GLN A 182 5.26 8.74 -7.99
CA GLN A 182 4.43 9.94 -8.21
C GLN A 182 3.16 10.01 -7.33
N LEU A 183 3.20 9.41 -6.14
CA LEU A 183 2.07 9.37 -5.21
C LEU A 183 2.09 10.56 -4.25
N GLU A 184 1.00 11.33 -4.24
CA GLU A 184 0.87 12.54 -3.42
C GLU A 184 0.94 12.27 -1.91
N SER A 185 0.40 11.12 -1.46
CA SER A 185 0.36 10.77 -0.03
C SER A 185 1.74 10.47 0.55
N LEU A 186 2.64 9.86 -0.22
CA LEU A 186 4.03 9.65 0.18
C LEU A 186 4.80 10.97 0.24
N GLY A 187 4.52 11.90 -0.67
CA GLY A 187 5.10 13.25 -0.66
C GLY A 187 4.75 14.01 0.62
N ILE A 188 3.48 13.98 1.05
CA ILE A 188 3.05 14.61 2.31
C ILE A 188 3.77 13.98 3.51
N MET A 189 3.89 12.64 3.54
CA MET A 189 4.62 11.95 4.61
C MET A 189 6.10 12.35 4.66
N ALA A 190 6.78 12.43 3.50
CA ALA A 190 8.16 12.90 3.43
C ALA A 190 8.31 14.33 3.95
N ILE A 191 7.40 15.22 3.58
CA ILE A 191 7.36 16.61 4.08
C ILE A 191 7.20 16.66 5.60
N LEU A 192 6.26 15.89 6.15
CA LEU A 192 6.04 15.83 7.60
C LEU A 192 7.27 15.31 8.34
N LEU A 193 7.91 14.25 7.83
CA LEU A 193 9.12 13.69 8.44
C LEU A 193 10.29 14.69 8.40
N ILE A 194 10.54 15.32 7.26
CA ILE A 194 11.61 16.30 7.09
C ILE A 194 11.34 17.54 7.96
N GLY A 195 10.09 18.02 8.00
CA GLY A 195 9.67 19.14 8.82
C GLY A 195 9.76 18.86 10.32
N LEU A 196 9.34 17.69 10.78
CA LEU A 196 9.48 17.27 12.18
C LEU A 196 10.95 17.12 12.57
N GLY A 197 11.78 16.56 11.68
CA GLY A 197 13.22 16.55 11.83
C GLY A 197 13.73 17.97 12.05
N TYR A 198 13.49 18.86 11.09
CA TYR A 198 13.92 20.26 11.17
C TYR A 198 13.49 20.95 12.47
N PHE A 199 12.23 20.77 12.90
CA PHE A 199 11.72 21.34 14.15
C PHE A 199 12.47 20.83 15.38
N MET A 200 12.71 19.52 15.48
CA MET A 200 13.51 18.95 16.57
C MET A 200 14.97 19.44 16.52
N GLY A 201 15.57 19.53 15.34
CA GLY A 201 16.92 20.08 15.15
C GLY A 201 17.02 21.55 15.59
N LEU A 202 16.03 22.36 15.25
CA LEU A 202 15.97 23.77 15.64
C LEU A 202 15.90 23.96 17.17
N SER A 203 15.16 23.10 17.89
CA SER A 203 15.10 23.15 19.36
C SER A 203 16.47 22.92 20.03
N SER A 204 17.33 22.11 19.41
CA SER A 204 18.70 21.87 19.90
C SER A 204 19.62 23.07 19.67
N VAL A 205 19.41 23.81 18.57
CA VAL A 205 20.12 25.05 18.23
C VAL A 205 19.80 26.16 19.23
N PHE A 206 18.53 26.32 19.63
CA PHE A 206 18.12 27.32 20.62
C PHE A 206 18.72 27.11 22.02
N SER A 207 19.28 25.93 22.33
CA SER A 207 19.86 25.61 23.65
C SER A 207 21.40 25.71 23.69
N SER A 208 22.09 25.76 22.55
CA SER A 208 23.55 25.88 22.47
C SER A 208 23.97 27.29 22.09
N VAL A 209 24.68 27.98 23.00
CA VAL A 209 25.09 29.40 22.87
C VAL A 209 26.21 29.62 21.83
N GLU A 210 26.81 28.57 21.26
CA GLU A 210 27.94 28.70 20.33
C GLU A 210 27.61 28.28 18.89
N PHE A 211 27.86 29.21 17.97
CA PHE A 211 27.71 29.07 16.53
C PHE A 211 28.64 27.98 15.99
N SER A 212 28.06 26.81 15.66
CA SER A 212 28.79 25.64 15.19
C SER A 212 28.46 25.32 13.74
N TRP A 213 29.45 24.84 12.97
CA TRP A 213 29.32 24.36 11.58
C TRP A 213 28.15 23.38 11.33
N LEU A 214 27.63 22.75 12.40
CA LEU A 214 26.43 21.93 12.39
C LEU A 214 25.17 22.71 12.01
N GLU A 215 25.04 23.98 12.39
CA GLU A 215 23.93 24.84 11.96
C GLU A 215 23.93 25.07 10.45
N ALA A 216 25.11 25.31 9.87
CA ALA A 216 25.25 25.48 8.43
C ALA A 216 24.82 24.21 7.69
N ILE A 217 25.26 23.03 8.14
CA ILE A 217 24.88 21.75 7.52
C ILE A 217 23.36 21.53 7.62
N ILE A 218 22.75 21.79 8.77
CA ILE A 218 21.29 21.65 8.96
C ILE A 218 20.53 22.59 8.01
N LYS A 219 20.97 23.84 7.89
CA LYS A 219 20.32 24.86 7.03
C LYS A 219 20.45 24.52 5.54
N TYR A 220 21.64 24.11 5.08
CA TYR A 220 21.87 23.78 3.67
C TYR A 220 21.20 22.46 3.25
N MET A 221 21.17 21.43 4.11
CA MET A 221 20.53 20.15 3.76
C MET A 221 19.00 20.25 3.73
N ALA A 222 18.38 21.05 4.61
CA ALA A 222 16.94 21.31 4.58
C ALA A 222 16.53 22.05 3.29
N LEU A 223 17.35 23.01 2.83
CA LEU A 223 17.13 23.70 1.56
C LEU A 223 17.21 22.75 0.36
N VAL A 224 18.15 21.81 0.35
CA VAL A 224 18.27 20.79 -0.72
C VAL A 224 17.03 19.89 -0.73
N ALA A 225 16.57 19.42 0.43
CA ALA A 225 15.36 18.62 0.54
C ALA A 225 14.12 19.40 0.07
N ALA A 226 14.03 20.69 0.42
CA ALA A 226 12.95 21.56 -0.01
C ALA A 226 12.97 21.83 -1.52
N PHE A 227 14.15 21.96 -2.14
CA PHE A 227 14.30 22.06 -3.60
C PHE A 227 13.87 20.78 -4.33
N LEU A 228 14.21 19.61 -3.77
CA LEU A 228 13.78 18.32 -4.29
C LEU A 228 12.26 18.15 -4.16
N LEU A 229 11.68 18.59 -3.05
CA LEU A 229 10.23 18.62 -2.82
C LEU A 229 9.52 19.59 -3.77
N MET A 230 10.11 20.74 -4.06
CA MET A 230 9.61 21.71 -5.03
C MET A 230 9.60 21.13 -6.45
N SER A 231 10.67 20.43 -6.82
CA SER A 231 10.77 19.72 -8.10
C SER A 231 9.72 18.59 -8.20
N LEU A 232 9.46 17.89 -7.10
CA LEU A 232 8.41 16.88 -7.01
C LEU A 232 7.00 17.48 -7.11
N ALA A 233 6.75 18.62 -6.46
CA ALA A 233 5.47 19.32 -6.52
C ALA A 233 5.13 19.79 -7.94
N TYR A 234 6.14 20.22 -8.71
CA TYR A 234 5.98 20.54 -10.13
C TYR A 234 5.56 19.32 -10.97
N TRP A 235 6.07 18.13 -10.64
CA TRP A 235 5.74 16.91 -11.37
C TRP A 235 4.38 16.32 -10.96
N CYS A 236 4.03 16.33 -9.68
CA CYS A 236 2.77 15.79 -9.18
C CYS A 236 1.55 16.70 -9.39
N SER A 237 1.71 17.96 -9.85
CA SER A 237 0.59 18.91 -10.10
C SER A 237 -0.36 19.14 -8.91
N SER A 238 0.03 18.78 -7.68
CA SER A 238 -0.80 18.90 -6.47
C SER A 238 -0.53 20.22 -5.73
N LYS A 239 -1.59 21.02 -5.55
CA LYS A 239 -1.53 22.34 -4.90
C LYS A 239 -1.19 22.27 -3.40
N ILE A 240 -1.55 21.17 -2.74
CA ILE A 240 -1.35 21.00 -1.30
C ILE A 240 0.13 20.76 -0.97
N ILE A 241 0.81 19.94 -1.78
CA ILE A 241 2.25 19.66 -1.63
C ILE A 241 3.05 20.94 -1.81
N PHE A 242 2.71 21.74 -2.82
CA PHE A 242 3.34 23.03 -3.07
C PHE A 242 3.20 23.98 -1.88
N PHE A 243 1.99 24.11 -1.33
CA PHE A 243 1.73 24.99 -0.18
C PHE A 243 2.46 24.53 1.09
N LEU A 244 2.44 23.24 1.39
CA LEU A 244 3.13 22.67 2.55
C LEU A 244 4.65 22.77 2.44
N ALA A 245 5.23 22.46 1.27
CA ALA A 245 6.66 22.60 1.02
C ALA A 245 7.11 24.06 1.15
N THR A 246 6.33 24.99 0.61
CA THR A 246 6.61 26.44 0.70
C THR A 246 6.53 26.93 2.15
N SER A 247 5.54 26.47 2.92
CA SER A 247 5.39 26.81 4.35
C SER A 247 6.59 26.34 5.19
N ILE A 248 7.07 25.11 4.96
CA ILE A 248 8.26 24.58 5.64
C ILE A 248 9.53 25.32 5.20
N LEU A 249 9.65 25.67 3.92
CA LEU A 249 10.78 26.44 3.41
C LEU A 249 10.80 27.85 4.04
N LEU A 250 9.64 28.47 4.22
CA LEU A 250 9.51 29.77 4.89
C LEU A 250 9.80 29.69 6.39
N LEU A 251 9.42 28.61 7.05
CA LEU A 251 9.78 28.34 8.44
C LEU A 251 11.30 28.06 8.60
N ALA A 252 11.95 27.58 7.54
CA ALA A 252 13.36 27.22 7.54
C ALA A 252 14.31 28.38 7.18
N LEU A 253 13.81 29.48 6.62
CA LEU A 253 14.60 30.64 6.20
C LEU A 253 14.98 31.54 7.39
#